data_AF-A0A380WW13-F1
#
_entry.id   AF-A0A380WW13-F1
#
_cell.length_a   1.000
_cell.length_b   1.000
_cell.length_c   1.000
_cell.angle_alpha   90.00
_cell.angle_beta   90.00
_cell.angle_gamma   90.00
#
_symmetry.space_group_name_H-M   'P 1'
#
loop_
_entity.id
_entity.type
_entity.pdbx_description
1 polymer ?
#
loop_
_entity_poly.entity_id
_entity_poly.type
_entity_poly.pdbx_seq_one_letter_code
_entity_poly.pdbx_strand_id
1 'polypeptide(L)'
;MLQIYFLNEKFKLIKQALKNNKNVLDRSIYEDELFTRINLMESNITQVEYDVYKDLLDNILEEIENMPKKAPDLLVYLDITFDKFLENLGKRGRAFEQIDENTKKGKKT
;
A
#
# COMPACT_ATOMS: atom_id res chain seq x y z
N MET A 1 -4.52 14.13 0.19
CA MET A 1 -5.02 14.09 -1.22
C MET A 1 -4.39 13.01 -2.11
N LEU A 2 -3.06 12.81 -2.13
CA LEU A 2 -2.42 11.81 -3.00
C LEU A 2 -2.82 10.35 -2.69
N GLN A 3 -3.00 10.00 -1.41
CA GLN A 3 -3.41 8.64 -1.01
C GLN A 3 -4.81 8.27 -1.53
N ILE A 4 -5.75 9.23 -1.53
CA ILE A 4 -7.10 9.05 -2.08
C ILE A 4 -7.03 8.82 -3.61
N TYR A 5 -6.14 9.52 -4.31
CA TYR A 5 -5.91 9.28 -5.74
C TYR A 5 -5.40 7.85 -6.00
N PHE A 6 -4.42 7.37 -5.23
CA PHE A 6 -3.92 6.01 -5.38
C PHE A 6 -4.96 4.93 -5.06
N LEU A 7 -5.81 5.16 -4.05
CA LEU A 7 -6.92 4.25 -3.75
C LEU A 7 -7.89 4.13 -4.92
N ASN A 8 -8.26 5.26 -5.54
CA ASN A 8 -9.12 5.28 -6.72
C ASN A 8 -8.51 4.55 -7.92
N GLU A 9 -7.22 4.75 -8.20
CA GLU A 9 -6.53 4.04 -9.29
C GLU A 9 -6.42 2.53 -8.99
N LYS A 10 -6.12 2.16 -7.74
CA LYS A 10 -6.11 0.76 -7.30
C LYS A 10 -7.46 0.09 -7.51
N PHE A 11 -8.56 0.78 -7.18
CA PHE A 11 -9.89 0.25 -7.39
C PHE A 11 -10.20 -0.01 -8.86
N LYS A 12 -9.85 0.91 -9.76
CA LYS A 12 -9.98 0.70 -11.22
C LYS A 12 -9.20 -0.52 -11.68
N LEU A 13 -7.97 -0.71 -11.19
CA LEU A 13 -7.15 -1.88 -11.50
C LEU A 13 -7.79 -3.17 -11.00
N ILE A 14 -8.33 -3.20 -9.77
CA ILE A 14 -9.06 -4.35 -9.23
C ILE A 14 -10.27 -4.68 -10.12
N LYS A 15 -11.10 -3.69 -10.48
CA LYS A 15 -12.24 -3.91 -11.39
C LYS A 15 -11.83 -4.46 -12.74
N GLN A 16 -10.71 -3.98 -13.30
CA GLN A 16 -10.18 -4.51 -14.56
C GLN A 16 -9.66 -5.94 -14.40
N ALA A 17 -8.94 -6.22 -13.31
CA ALA A 17 -8.40 -7.53 -13.00
C ALA A 17 -9.50 -8.56 -12.71
N LEU A 18 -10.67 -8.16 -12.23
CA LEU A 18 -11.79 -9.07 -12.00
C LEU A 18 -12.52 -9.47 -13.30
N LYS A 19 -12.33 -8.74 -14.41
CA LYS A 19 -12.93 -9.10 -15.72
C LYS A 19 -12.26 -10.31 -16.38
N ASN A 20 -10.98 -10.54 -16.11
CA ASN A 20 -10.22 -11.65 -16.69
C ASN A 20 -9.77 -12.60 -15.57
N ASN A 21 -9.82 -13.91 -15.79
CA ASN A 21 -9.51 -14.87 -14.72
C ASN A 21 -8.00 -15.08 -14.48
N LYS A 22 -7.13 -14.37 -15.20
CA LYS A 22 -5.66 -14.52 -15.13
C LYS A 22 -5.00 -13.14 -15.05
N ASN A 23 -4.90 -12.60 -13.84
CA ASN A 23 -4.26 -11.31 -13.60
C ASN A 23 -3.36 -11.38 -12.38
N VAL A 24 -2.30 -10.57 -12.40
CA VAL A 24 -1.40 -10.35 -11.27
C VAL A 24 -1.57 -8.89 -10.84
N LEU A 25 -1.77 -8.68 -9.56
CA LEU A 25 -1.84 -7.36 -8.96
C LEU A 25 -0.60 -7.16 -8.08
N ASP A 26 0.18 -6.13 -8.39
CA ASP A 26 1.26 -5.71 -7.50
C ASP A 26 0.65 -4.92 -6.33
N ARG A 27 0.94 -5.42 -5.11
CA ARG A 27 0.46 -4.89 -3.82
C ARG A 27 -1.06 -5.01 -3.61
N SER A 28 -1.42 -5.60 -2.48
CA SER A 28 -2.80 -5.75 -2.03
C SER A 28 -3.39 -4.43 -1.52
N ILE A 29 -4.73 -4.32 -1.54
CA ILE A 29 -5.43 -3.15 -0.99
C ILE A 29 -5.20 -3.00 0.53
N TYR A 30 -4.97 -4.12 1.23
CA TYR A 30 -4.65 -4.15 2.66
C TYR A 30 -3.29 -3.52 2.98
N GLU A 31 -2.30 -3.70 2.09
CA GLU A 31 -1.00 -3.03 2.25
C GLU A 31 -1.13 -1.52 2.05
N ASP A 32 -1.96 -1.06 1.11
CA ASP A 32 -2.21 0.38 0.90
C ASP A 32 -2.90 1.02 2.12
N GLU A 33 -3.83 0.33 2.78
CA GLU A 33 -4.42 0.76 4.04
C GLU A 33 -3.34 0.90 5.13
N LEU A 34 -2.48 -0.11 5.28
CA LEU A 34 -1.38 -0.11 6.25
C LEU A 34 -0.43 1.08 6.02
N PHE A 35 -0.04 1.33 4.76
CA PHE A 35 0.81 2.49 4.42
C PHE A 35 0.13 3.81 4.75
N THR A 36 -1.18 3.93 4.52
CA THR A 36 -1.93 5.14 4.83
C THR A 36 -2.00 5.38 6.34
N ARG A 37 -2.20 4.31 7.13
CA ARG A 37 -2.16 4.38 8.59
C ARG A 37 -0.78 4.78 9.13
N ILE A 38 0.30 4.25 8.55
CA ILE A 38 1.67 4.66 8.90
C ILE A 38 1.88 6.15 8.61
N ASN A 39 1.39 6.66 7.47
CA ASN A 39 1.47 8.07 7.15
C ASN A 39 0.72 8.97 8.14
N LEU A 40 -0.42 8.50 8.67
CA LEU A 40 -1.12 9.20 9.75
C LEU A 40 -0.27 9.23 11.03
N MET A 41 0.33 8.10 11.42
CA MET A 41 1.21 8.03 12.59
C MET A 41 2.44 8.92 12.46
N GLU A 42 2.99 9.06 11.25
CA GLU A 42 4.08 9.99 10.95
C GLU A 42 3.62 11.46 10.80
N SER A 43 2.33 11.75 10.98
CA SER A 43 1.74 13.09 10.78
C SER A 43 1.89 13.65 9.36
N ASN A 44 2.07 12.77 8.35
CA ASN A 44 2.14 13.15 6.94
C ASN A 44 0.75 13.41 6.34
N ILE A 45 -0.31 12.89 6.97
CA ILE A 45 -1.71 13.14 6.64
C ILE A 45 -2.50 13.46 7.91
N THR A 46 -3.60 14.16 7.75
CA THR A 46 -4.49 14.49 8.88
C THR A 46 -5.45 13.35 9.21
N GLN A 47 -6.00 13.34 10.43
CA GLN A 47 -7.05 12.38 10.82
C GLN A 47 -8.26 12.47 9.88
N VAL A 48 -8.66 13.69 9.50
CA VAL A 48 -9.78 13.90 8.57
C VAL A 48 -9.52 13.26 7.21
N GLU A 49 -8.31 13.41 6.66
CA GLU A 49 -7.95 12.75 5.40
C GLU A 49 -7.93 11.22 5.51
N TYR A 50 -7.51 10.70 6.66
CA TYR A 50 -7.53 9.27 6.92
C TYR A 50 -8.96 8.73 7.04
N ASP A 51 -9.84 9.44 7.72
CA ASP A 51 -11.25 9.05 7.88
C ASP A 51 -11.95 9.03 6.50
N VAL A 52 -11.73 10.05 5.67
CA VAL A 52 -12.24 10.07 4.28
C VAL A 52 -11.67 8.93 3.44
N TYR A 53 -10.38 8.62 3.61
CA TYR A 53 -9.78 7.46 2.93
C TYR A 53 -10.45 6.16 3.37
N LYS A 54 -10.68 5.99 4.67
CA LYS A 54 -11.26 4.79 5.26
C LYS A 54 -12.71 4.59 4.81
N ASP A 55 -13.51 5.65 4.84
CA ASP A 55 -14.90 5.61 4.35
C ASP A 55 -14.94 5.18 2.87
N LEU A 56 -14.03 5.71 2.04
CA LEU A 56 -13.94 5.32 0.64
C LEU A 56 -13.48 3.86 0.47
N LEU A 57 -12.52 3.41 1.27
CA LEU A 57 -12.04 2.03 1.26
C LEU A 57 -13.17 1.06 1.63
N ASP A 58 -13.94 1.35 2.67
CA ASP A 58 -15.06 0.52 3.12
C ASP A 58 -16.11 0.37 2.01
N ASN A 59 -16.47 1.47 1.33
CA ASN A 59 -17.37 1.43 0.17
C ASN A 59 -16.83 0.56 -0.99
N ILE A 60 -15.53 0.62 -1.24
CA ILE A 60 -14.86 -0.18 -2.27
C ILE A 60 -14.92 -1.66 -1.92
N LEU A 61 -14.64 -2.01 -0.66
CA LEU A 61 -14.66 -3.38 -0.17
C LEU A 61 -16.08 -3.97 -0.25
N GLU A 62 -17.10 -3.20 0.12
CA GLU A 62 -18.51 -3.61 -0.04
C GLU A 62 -18.87 -3.86 -1.51
N GLU A 63 -18.40 -3.03 -2.45
CA GLU A 63 -18.63 -3.28 -3.88
C GLU A 63 -17.95 -4.59 -4.34
N ILE A 64 -16.74 -4.88 -3.85
CA ILE A 64 -16.00 -6.11 -4.16
C ILE A 64 -16.67 -7.35 -3.54
N GLU A 65 -17.26 -7.25 -2.34
CA GLU A 65 -17.98 -8.36 -1.71
C GLU A 65 -19.17 -8.87 -2.53
N ASN A 66 -19.78 -7.96 -3.31
CA ASN A 66 -20.88 -8.25 -4.22
C ASN A 66 -20.41 -8.80 -5.58
N MET A 67 -19.09 -8.87 -5.84
CA MET A 67 -18.54 -9.43 -7.07
C MET A 67 -18.39 -10.96 -7.00
N PRO A 68 -18.46 -11.67 -8.15
CA PRO A 68 -18.37 -13.13 -8.21
C PRO A 68 -17.02 -13.68 -7.70
N LYS A 69 -15.97 -12.86 -7.68
CA LYS A 69 -14.64 -13.19 -7.15
C LYS A 69 -14.23 -12.15 -6.11
N LYS A 70 -14.30 -12.54 -4.83
CA LYS A 70 -14.22 -11.64 -3.66
C LYS A 70 -12.80 -11.39 -3.14
N ALA A 71 -11.87 -12.27 -3.48
CA ALA A 71 -10.50 -12.24 -3.01
C ALA A 71 -9.55 -12.82 -4.08
N PRO A 72 -8.25 -12.49 -4.05
CA PRO A 72 -7.27 -13.17 -4.87
C PRO A 72 -7.19 -14.67 -4.51
N ASP A 73 -6.94 -15.52 -5.51
CA ASP A 73 -6.75 -16.96 -5.28
C ASP A 73 -5.42 -17.27 -4.57
N LEU A 74 -4.44 -16.37 -4.70
CA LEU A 74 -3.10 -16.49 -4.15
C LEU A 74 -2.59 -15.12 -3.71
N LEU A 75 -2.12 -15.03 -2.46
CA LEU A 75 -1.36 -13.89 -1.94
C LEU A 75 0.10 -14.31 -1.78
N VAL A 76 1.01 -13.63 -2.45
CA VAL A 76 2.45 -13.84 -2.30
C VAL A 76 3.00 -12.74 -1.40
N TYR A 77 3.52 -13.13 -0.24
CA TYR A 77 4.18 -12.24 0.71
C TYR A 77 5.69 -12.42 0.64
N LEU A 78 6.43 -11.30 0.64
CA LEU A 78 7.88 -11.30 0.69
C LEU A 78 8.33 -11.03 2.13
N ASP A 79 8.89 -12.06 2.79
CA ASP A 79 9.51 -11.94 4.10
C ASP A 79 11.01 -11.68 3.94
N ILE A 80 11.49 -10.54 4.43
CA ILE A 80 12.90 -10.15 4.42
C ILE A 80 13.28 -9.50 5.74
N THR A 81 14.51 -9.73 6.19
CA THR A 81 15.04 -9.04 7.36
C THR A 81 15.27 -7.55 7.04
N PHE A 82 15.16 -6.71 8.07
CA PHE A 82 15.40 -5.27 7.93
C PHE A 82 16.80 -4.96 7.37
N ASP A 83 17.82 -5.71 7.81
CA ASP A 83 19.19 -5.54 7.31
C ASP A 83 19.29 -5.86 5.81
N LYS A 84 18.59 -6.89 5.34
CA LYS A 84 18.55 -7.23 3.91
C LYS A 84 17.76 -6.22 3.09
N PHE A 85 16.69 -5.66 3.66
CA PHE A 85 15.94 -4.55 3.07
C PHE A 85 16.84 -3.33 2.84
N LEU A 86 17.63 -2.92 3.84
CA LEU A 86 18.57 -1.80 3.74
C LEU A 86 19.64 -2.03 2.67
N GLU A 87 20.23 -3.24 2.62
CA GLU A 87 21.20 -3.63 1.60
C GLU A 87 20.61 -3.50 0.18
N ASN A 88 19.38 -3.99 -0.02
CA ASN A 88 18.68 -3.91 -1.31
C ASN A 88 18.30 -2.47 -1.67
N LEU A 89 17.96 -1.64 -0.69
CA LEU A 89 17.66 -0.22 -0.87
C LEU A 89 18.89 0.56 -1.35
N GLY A 90 20.04 0.33 -0.73
CA GLY A 90 21.32 0.93 -1.15
C GLY A 90 21.70 0.54 -2.60
N LYS A 91 21.52 -0.73 -2.96
CA LYS A 91 21.76 -1.23 -4.34
C LYS A 91 20.93 -0.53 -5.41
N ARG A 92 19.74 -0.02 -5.08
CA ARG A 92 18.87 0.71 -6.04
C ARG A 92 19.40 2.09 -6.40
N GLY A 93 20.29 2.68 -5.59
CA GLY A 93 21.02 3.91 -5.91
C GLY A 93 20.17 5.16 -6.13
N ARG A 94 18.87 5.14 -5.77
CA ARG A 94 17.98 6.30 -5.94
C ARG A 94 18.24 7.29 -4.81
N ALA A 95 18.67 8.50 -5.15
CA ALA A 95 19.10 9.51 -4.18
C ALA A 95 18.01 9.86 -3.15
N PHE A 96 16.73 9.88 -3.57
CA PHE A 96 15.58 10.19 -2.70
C PHE A 96 15.13 9.04 -1.79
N GLU A 97 15.64 7.82 -2.02
CA GLU A 97 15.34 6.64 -1.20
C GLU A 97 16.50 6.30 -0.25
N GLN A 98 17.64 7.01 -0.35
CA GLN A 98 18.77 6.78 0.53
C GLN A 98 18.44 7.28 1.94
N ILE A 99 18.65 6.40 2.92
CA ILE A 99 18.40 6.70 4.32
C ILE A 99 19.59 7.52 4.84
N ASP A 100 19.31 8.70 5.37
CA ASP A 100 20.28 9.44 6.17
C ASP A 100 20.38 8.78 7.54
N GLU A 101 21.49 8.09 7.80
CA GLU A 101 21.78 7.41 9.07
C GLU A 101 21.77 8.37 10.29
N ASN A 102 21.82 9.68 10.06
CA ASN A 102 21.71 10.70 11.09
C ASN A 102 20.25 11.00 11.50
N THR A 103 19.27 10.53 10.74
CA THR A 103 17.84 10.75 11.03
C THR A 103 17.27 9.61 11.87
N LYS A 104 16.19 9.88 12.63
CA LYS A 104 15.47 8.85 13.39
C LYS A 104 15.01 7.65 12.54
N LYS A 105 14.82 7.86 11.23
CA LYS A 105 14.42 6.84 10.25
C LYS A 105 15.56 5.89 9.86
N GLY A 106 16.82 6.26 10.13
CA GLY A 106 18.00 5.42 9.83
C GLY A 106 18.57 4.65 11.01
N LYS A 107 17.96 4.75 12.20
CA LYS A 107 18.41 4.03 13.40
C LYS A 107 17.50 2.84 13.68
N LYS A 108 18.11 1.68 13.89
CA LYS A 108 17.45 0.46 14.39
C LYS A 108 17.06 0.74 15.85
N THR A 109 15.79 1.08 16.11
CA THR A 109 15.21 1.08 17.47
C THR A 109 14.92 -0.33 17.93
#